data_AF-A0A2I4DM44-F1
#
_entry.id   AF-A0A2I4DM44-F1
#
_cell.length_a   1.000
_cell.length_b   1.000
_cell.length_c   1.000
_cell.angle_alpha   90.00
_cell.angle_beta   90.00
_cell.angle_gamma   90.00
#
_symmetry.space_group_name_H-M   'P 1'
#
loop_
_entity.id
_entity.type
_entity.pdbx_description
1 polymer ?
#
loop_
_entity_poly.entity_id
_entity_poly.type
_entity_poly.pdbx_seq_one_letter_code
_entity_poly.pdbx_strand_id
1 'polypeptide(L)'
;MKNGRSLSENTLLIAVALAGLIVGAVFVYSFIGSGKNYLLCSQTEGSGIRAVSGYSPTDIQLRAILHYATSRIVPQQSLGEVTVSFDVLKSRAPCNFLVFGLGHDSLMWTSLNPRGTTIFLEEDPKWVQTVLKDAPDLRAHTVPYRTQLSQADELLSSYRSQSLCSPSKAFLRGNTRCRLALDNLPEEVYEKEWDLIMIDAPRGYFAEAPGRMAAIFSAAVMARNRKGSGPTHVFLHDVDRKVEKMYAEEFLCRKNLVKAVGRLWHFEIPPASNVSDGGSTGAPFC
;
A
#
# COMPACT_ATOMS: atom_id res chain seq x y z
N MET A 1 12.53 83.32 -36.78
CA MET A 1 13.47 82.24 -37.19
C MET A 1 13.58 81.26 -36.03
N LYS A 2 13.39 79.97 -36.29
CA LYS A 2 13.28 78.88 -35.30
C LYS A 2 14.65 78.62 -34.64
N ASN A 3 14.74 78.74 -33.31
CA ASN A 3 15.89 78.31 -32.53
C ASN A 3 15.67 76.88 -32.02
N GLY A 4 16.17 75.89 -32.75
CA GLY A 4 16.23 74.50 -32.30
C GLY A 4 17.48 74.27 -31.46
N ARG A 5 17.32 73.97 -30.16
CA ARG A 5 18.42 73.51 -29.32
C ARG A 5 18.70 72.03 -29.65
N SER A 6 19.88 71.77 -30.20
CA SER A 6 20.44 70.42 -30.34
C SER A 6 20.74 69.89 -28.93
N LEU A 7 19.90 68.97 -28.45
CA LEU A 7 20.22 68.11 -27.32
C LEU A 7 21.27 67.11 -27.80
N SER A 8 22.46 67.12 -27.19
CA SER A 8 23.55 66.19 -27.49
C SER A 8 23.06 64.76 -27.29
N GLU A 9 23.23 63.91 -28.32
CA GLU A 9 22.82 62.50 -28.32
C GLU A 9 23.35 61.74 -27.08
N ASN A 10 24.51 62.14 -26.56
CA ASN A 10 25.10 61.58 -25.35
C ASN A 10 24.27 61.86 -24.09
N THR A 11 23.65 63.04 -23.99
CA THR A 11 22.76 63.39 -22.87
C THR A 11 21.45 62.62 -22.94
N LEU A 12 20.94 62.37 -24.15
CA LEU A 12 19.74 61.56 -24.36
C LEU A 12 20.00 60.08 -24.01
N LEU A 13 21.15 59.53 -24.42
CA LEU A 13 21.54 58.15 -24.09
C LEU A 13 21.73 57.95 -22.58
N ILE A 14 22.35 58.91 -21.88
CA ILE A 14 22.50 58.86 -20.43
C ILE A 14 21.12 58.96 -19.74
N ALA A 15 20.23 59.82 -20.23
CA ALA A 15 18.87 59.93 -19.68
C ALA A 15 18.05 58.65 -19.88
N VAL A 16 18.16 58.00 -21.04
CA VAL A 16 17.50 56.71 -21.34
C VAL A 16 18.07 55.59 -20.47
N ALA A 17 19.39 55.53 -20.27
CA ALA A 17 20.02 54.53 -19.41
C ALA A 17 19.61 54.68 -17.94
N LEU A 18 19.56 55.93 -17.44
CA LEU A 18 19.08 56.22 -16.08
C LEU A 18 17.59 55.91 -15.91
N ALA A 19 16.75 56.24 -16.91
CA ALA A 19 15.34 55.87 -16.90
C ALA A 19 15.15 54.34 -16.90
N GLY A 20 15.95 53.61 -17.69
CA GLY A 20 15.94 52.14 -17.73
C GLY A 20 16.32 51.51 -16.38
N LEU A 21 17.34 52.05 -15.70
CA LEU A 21 17.73 51.60 -14.36
C LEU A 21 16.64 51.85 -13.31
N ILE A 22 15.97 53.00 -13.37
CA ILE A 22 14.86 53.33 -12.46
C ILE A 22 13.68 52.39 -12.70
N VAL A 23 13.29 52.18 -13.96
CA VAL A 23 12.19 51.26 -14.32
C VAL A 23 12.53 49.82 -13.92
N GLY A 24 13.76 49.37 -14.16
CA GLY A 24 14.23 48.05 -13.73
C GLY A 24 14.20 47.88 -12.20
N ALA A 25 14.64 48.89 -11.45
CA ALA A 25 14.58 48.87 -9.99
C ALA A 25 13.13 48.85 -9.46
N VAL A 26 12.22 49.61 -10.06
CA VAL A 26 10.79 49.59 -9.71
C VAL A 26 10.14 48.25 -10.06
N PHE A 27 10.49 47.64 -11.18
CA PHE A 27 9.99 46.32 -11.58
C PHE A 27 10.47 45.22 -10.61
N VAL A 28 11.75 45.22 -10.25
CA VAL A 28 12.32 44.29 -9.25
C VAL A 28 11.71 44.52 -7.87
N TYR A 29 11.49 45.79 -7.46
CA TYR A 29 10.80 46.11 -6.20
C TYR A 29 9.34 45.66 -6.21
N SER A 30 8.66 45.67 -7.37
CA SER A 30 7.27 45.18 -7.50
C SER A 30 7.18 43.65 -7.32
N PHE A 31 8.20 42.91 -7.78
CA PHE A 31 8.31 41.46 -7.57
C PHE A 31 8.75 41.08 -6.15
N ILE A 32 9.66 41.84 -5.53
CA ILE A 32 10.10 41.62 -4.14
C ILE A 32 9.04 42.10 -3.14
N GLY A 33 8.33 43.18 -3.44
CA GLY A 33 7.23 43.74 -2.64
C GLY A 33 5.94 42.91 -2.69
N SER A 34 5.74 42.13 -3.74
CA SER A 34 4.64 41.14 -3.82
C SER A 34 4.92 39.85 -3.03
N GLY A 35 6.11 39.69 -2.45
CA GLY A 35 6.52 38.51 -1.69
C GLY A 35 6.12 38.48 -0.21
N LYS A 36 5.40 39.49 0.31
CA LYS A 36 4.99 39.57 1.73
C LYS A 36 3.48 39.57 1.97
N ASN A 37 2.70 38.97 1.07
CA ASN A 37 1.24 38.79 1.27
C ASN A 37 0.83 37.31 1.39
N TYR A 38 1.65 36.49 2.05
CA TYR A 38 1.18 35.23 2.63
C TYR A 38 1.06 35.42 4.14
N LEU A 39 -0.18 35.60 4.62
CA LEU A 39 -0.71 35.34 5.98
C LEU A 39 -1.68 36.42 6.48
N LEU A 40 -2.74 36.71 5.72
CA LEU A 40 -4.00 37.17 6.32
C LEU A 40 -5.16 36.62 5.48
N CYS A 41 -5.44 35.32 5.61
CA CYS A 41 -6.79 34.85 5.33
C CYS A 41 -7.71 35.50 6.37
N SER A 42 -8.50 36.46 5.92
CA SER A 42 -9.67 36.97 6.63
C SER A 42 -10.54 35.78 7.03
N GLN A 43 -10.72 35.57 8.34
CA GLN A 43 -11.71 34.63 8.85
C GLN A 43 -13.09 35.18 8.55
N THR A 44 -13.70 34.70 7.46
CA THR A 44 -15.15 34.62 7.37
C THR A 44 -15.57 33.32 8.04
N GLU A 45 -16.22 33.44 9.19
CA GLU A 45 -16.91 32.36 9.90
C GLU A 45 -17.87 31.65 8.92
N GLY A 46 -17.50 30.45 8.51
CA GLY A 46 -18.26 29.65 7.56
C GLY A 46 -17.81 28.20 7.60
N SER A 47 -18.50 27.41 8.42
CA SER A 47 -18.42 25.93 8.51
C SER A 47 -17.01 25.35 8.73
N GLY A 48 -16.68 25.15 10.01
CA GLY A 48 -15.41 24.65 10.51
C GLY A 48 -14.77 23.48 9.74
N ILE A 49 -13.63 23.76 9.11
CA ILE A 49 -12.54 22.80 9.06
C ILE A 49 -12.06 22.68 10.49
N ARG A 50 -12.46 21.61 11.20
CA ARG A 50 -11.74 21.19 12.41
C ARG A 50 -10.31 20.95 11.99
N ALA A 51 -9.40 21.90 12.28
CA ALA A 51 -8.01 21.54 12.47
C ALA A 51 -8.02 20.34 13.42
N VAL A 52 -7.36 19.24 13.04
CA VAL A 52 -7.23 18.05 13.89
C VAL A 52 -6.32 18.43 15.06
N SER A 53 -6.86 19.20 16.00
CA SER A 53 -6.23 19.64 17.23
C SER A 53 -6.01 18.39 18.09
N GLY A 54 -4.85 17.75 17.93
CA GLY A 54 -4.44 16.58 18.72
C GLY A 54 -3.72 15.46 17.96
N TYR A 55 -3.61 15.51 16.62
CA TYR A 55 -2.86 14.51 15.89
C TYR A 55 -1.36 14.85 15.89
N SER A 56 -0.56 14.08 16.63
CA SER A 56 0.89 14.06 16.47
C SER A 56 1.27 13.01 15.43
N PRO A 57 1.96 13.41 14.34
CA PRO A 57 2.59 12.45 13.44
C PRO A 57 3.55 11.55 14.20
N THR A 58 3.61 10.29 13.80
CA THR A 58 4.65 9.35 14.27
C THR A 58 5.96 9.60 13.53
N ASP A 59 7.09 9.26 14.14
CA ASP A 59 8.42 9.41 13.52
C ASP A 59 8.50 8.70 12.16
N ILE A 60 7.96 7.48 12.05
CA ILE A 60 7.95 6.72 10.81
C ILE A 60 7.17 7.42 9.68
N GLN A 61 6.18 8.25 10.00
CA GLN A 61 5.47 9.02 8.99
C GLN A 61 6.29 10.18 8.44
N LEU A 62 7.01 10.90 9.31
CA LEU A 62 7.91 11.96 8.87
C LEU A 62 9.07 11.39 8.04
N ARG A 63 9.62 10.24 8.46
CA ARG A 63 10.63 9.53 7.67
C ARG A 63 10.11 9.01 6.34
N ALA A 64 8.90 8.47 6.29
CA ALA A 64 8.30 8.05 5.02
C ALA A 64 8.18 9.23 4.04
N ILE A 65 7.70 10.40 4.51
CA ILE A 65 7.62 11.61 3.68
C ILE A 65 9.00 11.99 3.14
N LEU A 66 10.01 12.07 4.00
CA LEU A 66 11.37 12.41 3.59
C LEU A 66 11.94 11.38 2.60
N HIS A 67 11.76 10.09 2.89
CA HIS A 67 12.23 8.99 2.05
C HIS A 67 11.62 9.08 0.64
N TYR A 68 10.29 9.12 0.52
CA TYR A 68 9.64 9.13 -0.80
C TYR A 68 9.73 10.46 -1.54
N ALA A 69 9.91 11.59 -0.83
CA ALA A 69 10.13 12.88 -1.46
C ALA A 69 11.53 13.02 -2.07
N THR A 70 12.50 12.24 -1.61
CA THR A 70 13.92 12.35 -2.00
C THR A 70 14.47 11.12 -2.73
N SER A 71 13.80 9.97 -2.61
CA SER A 71 14.19 8.72 -3.27
C SER A 71 13.94 8.79 -4.78
N ARG A 72 14.85 8.19 -5.55
CA ARG A 72 14.65 7.92 -6.98
C ARG A 72 13.93 6.61 -7.26
N ILE A 73 13.76 5.78 -6.22
CA ILE A 73 13.08 4.49 -6.29
C ILE A 73 11.69 4.66 -5.69
N VAL A 74 10.67 4.33 -6.47
CA VAL A 74 9.26 4.41 -6.07
C VAL A 74 8.67 3.01 -5.90
N PRO A 75 7.59 2.86 -5.11
CA PRO A 75 6.82 1.62 -5.04
C PRO A 75 6.42 1.05 -6.41
N GLN A 76 6.31 -0.28 -6.50
CA GLN A 76 5.84 -0.99 -7.70
C GLN A 76 4.39 -0.66 -8.04
N GLN A 77 3.55 -0.50 -7.01
CA GLN A 77 2.14 -0.17 -7.17
C GLN A 77 1.97 1.28 -7.61
N SER A 78 1.11 1.49 -8.60
CA SER A 78 0.72 2.81 -9.08
C SER A 78 -0.06 3.59 -8.02
N LEU A 79 -0.14 4.92 -8.17
CA LEU A 79 -0.96 5.77 -7.30
C LEU A 79 -2.40 5.27 -7.17
N GLY A 80 -3.02 4.84 -8.28
CA GLY A 80 -4.38 4.31 -8.29
C GLY A 80 -4.51 3.02 -7.48
N GLU A 81 -3.56 2.10 -7.62
CA GLU A 81 -3.52 0.85 -6.84
C GLU A 81 -3.33 1.14 -5.35
N VAL A 82 -2.33 1.96 -4.99
CA VAL A 82 -2.05 2.34 -3.59
C VAL A 82 -3.24 3.03 -2.94
N THR A 83 -3.96 3.88 -3.68
CA THR A 83 -5.14 4.60 -3.18
C THR A 83 -6.23 3.65 -2.68
N VAL A 84 -6.40 2.47 -3.30
CA VAL A 84 -7.39 1.48 -2.86
C VAL A 84 -7.13 1.02 -1.43
N SER A 85 -5.89 0.64 -1.11
CA SER A 85 -5.53 0.20 0.25
C SER A 85 -5.43 1.37 1.23
N PHE A 86 -4.97 2.54 0.76
CA PHE A 86 -4.92 3.76 1.56
C PHE A 86 -6.30 4.20 2.05
N ASP A 87 -7.34 4.19 1.20
CA ASP A 87 -8.69 4.59 1.59
C ASP A 87 -9.23 3.71 2.74
N VAL A 88 -8.93 2.41 2.71
CA VAL A 88 -9.31 1.47 3.78
C VAL A 88 -8.49 1.75 5.04
N LEU A 89 -7.16 1.87 4.94
CA LEU A 89 -6.29 2.20 6.07
C LEU A 89 -6.71 3.51 6.75
N LYS A 90 -7.01 4.55 5.97
CA LYS A 90 -7.48 5.84 6.49
C LYS A 90 -8.74 5.73 7.33
N SER A 91 -9.64 4.81 6.98
CA SER A 91 -10.90 4.58 7.70
C SER A 91 -10.77 3.65 8.92
N ARG A 92 -9.73 2.82 8.97
CA ARG A 92 -9.58 1.74 9.96
C ARG A 92 -8.38 1.85 10.89
N ALA A 93 -7.37 2.65 10.54
CA ALA A 93 -6.17 2.77 11.35
C ALA A 93 -6.49 3.40 12.73
N PRO A 94 -5.85 2.93 13.81
CA PRO A 94 -4.87 1.84 13.86
C PRO A 94 -5.53 0.45 13.72
N CYS A 95 -4.93 -0.44 12.93
CA CYS A 95 -5.43 -1.80 12.72
C CYS A 95 -4.29 -2.83 12.63
N ASN A 96 -4.64 -4.11 12.56
CA ASN A 96 -3.70 -5.19 12.25
C ASN A 96 -3.62 -5.37 10.72
N PHE A 97 -2.45 -5.07 10.14
CA PHE A 97 -2.18 -5.17 8.72
C PHE A 97 -1.06 -6.17 8.43
N LEU A 98 -1.39 -7.26 7.74
CA LEU A 98 -0.42 -8.25 7.27
C LEU A 98 -0.06 -7.97 5.82
N VAL A 99 1.23 -8.02 5.48
CA VAL A 99 1.71 -7.84 4.11
C VAL A 99 2.56 -9.06 3.74
N PHE A 100 2.13 -9.82 2.75
CA PHE A 100 3.00 -10.76 2.05
C PHE A 100 3.78 -9.97 1.02
N GLY A 101 5.08 -9.78 1.27
CA GLY A 101 6.02 -8.96 0.52
C GLY A 101 6.73 -7.95 1.42
N LEU A 102 8.01 -7.74 1.15
CA LEU A 102 8.81 -6.68 1.76
C LEU A 102 9.52 -5.93 0.64
N GLY A 103 9.58 -4.60 0.71
CA GLY A 103 10.21 -3.81 -0.35
C GLY A 103 10.08 -2.31 -0.18
N HIS A 104 10.18 -1.61 -1.30
CA HIS A 104 10.21 -0.14 -1.34
C HIS A 104 8.92 0.53 -0.87
N ASP A 105 7.82 -0.20 -0.76
CA ASP A 105 6.53 0.27 -0.28
C ASP A 105 6.31 0.02 1.22
N SER A 106 7.19 -0.73 1.89
CA SER A 106 6.98 -1.20 3.26
C SER A 106 7.01 -0.08 4.29
N LEU A 107 7.86 0.93 4.07
CA LEU A 107 7.89 2.14 4.88
C LEU A 107 6.57 2.93 4.73
N MET A 108 6.06 3.05 3.51
CA MET A 108 4.75 3.65 3.24
C MET A 108 3.65 2.89 3.99
N TRP A 109 3.56 1.56 3.83
CA TRP A 109 2.52 0.75 4.47
C TRP A 109 2.49 0.87 5.99
N THR A 110 3.66 0.88 6.63
CA THR A 110 3.74 1.09 8.08
C THR A 110 3.33 2.52 8.46
N SER A 111 3.75 3.52 7.69
CA SER A 111 3.41 4.92 7.94
C SER A 111 1.93 5.25 7.76
N LEU A 112 1.24 4.54 6.87
CA LEU A 112 -0.20 4.68 6.61
C LEU A 112 -1.07 4.00 7.67
N ASN A 113 -0.47 3.23 8.58
CA ASN A 113 -1.14 2.60 9.72
C ASN A 113 -0.57 3.11 11.07
N PRO A 114 -0.63 4.43 11.35
CA PRO A 114 0.02 5.01 12.52
C PRO A 114 -0.51 4.40 13.81
N ARG A 115 0.40 3.91 14.66
CA ARG A 115 0.11 3.22 15.93
C ARG A 115 -0.61 1.86 15.78
N GLY A 116 -0.82 1.39 14.56
CA GLY A 116 -1.29 0.03 14.29
C GLY A 116 -0.15 -0.98 14.28
N THR A 117 -0.49 -2.24 14.01
CA THR A 117 0.50 -3.30 13.78
C THR A 117 0.57 -3.57 12.28
N THR A 118 1.75 -3.38 11.69
CA THR A 118 2.04 -3.83 10.32
C THR A 118 3.16 -4.87 10.36
N ILE A 119 2.93 -6.05 9.78
CA ILE A 119 3.93 -7.14 9.71
C ILE A 119 4.13 -7.55 8.25
N PHE A 120 5.39 -7.74 7.85
CA PHE A 120 5.79 -8.14 6.51
C PHE A 120 6.32 -9.58 6.50
N LEU A 121 5.93 -10.36 5.49
CA LEU A 121 6.39 -11.73 5.27
C LEU A 121 7.08 -11.83 3.91
N GLU A 122 8.33 -12.25 3.89
CA GLU A 122 9.18 -12.22 2.69
C GLU A 122 9.89 -13.57 2.50
N GLU A 123 10.01 -14.07 1.27
CA GLU A 123 10.66 -15.35 1.00
C GLU A 123 12.20 -15.31 1.09
N ASP A 124 12.83 -14.17 0.80
CA ASP A 124 14.28 -14.07 0.68
C ASP A 124 14.93 -13.49 1.96
N PRO A 125 15.66 -14.31 2.75
CA PRO A 125 16.30 -13.83 3.98
C PRO A 125 17.34 -12.74 3.74
N LYS A 126 18.03 -12.74 2.59
CA LYS A 126 19.00 -11.69 2.28
C LYS A 126 18.29 -10.38 1.99
N TRP A 127 17.14 -10.43 1.35
CA TRP A 127 16.32 -9.25 1.10
C TRP A 127 15.77 -8.66 2.40
N VAL A 128 15.28 -9.52 3.31
CA VAL A 128 14.88 -9.08 4.66
C VAL A 128 16.01 -8.35 5.38
N GLN A 129 17.21 -8.93 5.42
CA GLN A 129 18.37 -8.29 6.05
C GLN A 129 18.73 -6.95 5.38
N THR A 130 18.63 -6.87 4.05
CA THR A 130 18.92 -5.66 3.29
C THR A 130 17.94 -4.53 3.65
N VAL A 131 16.64 -4.81 3.61
CA VAL A 131 15.61 -3.80 3.89
C VAL A 131 15.64 -3.36 5.36
N LEU A 132 15.80 -4.30 6.30
CA LEU A 132 15.82 -3.98 7.74
C LEU A 132 17.08 -3.21 8.17
N LYS A 133 18.18 -3.31 7.40
CA LYS A 133 19.35 -2.46 7.63
C LYS A 133 19.03 -0.97 7.41
N ASP A 134 18.25 -0.66 6.38
CA ASP A 134 17.90 0.71 6.01
C ASP A 134 16.66 1.22 6.75
N ALA A 135 15.75 0.30 7.15
CA ALA A 135 14.52 0.60 7.87
C ALA A 135 14.31 -0.35 9.06
N PRO A 136 15.08 -0.17 10.16
CA PRO A 136 15.10 -1.11 11.29
C PRO A 136 13.79 -1.18 12.09
N ASP A 137 12.90 -0.20 11.93
CA ASP A 137 11.60 -0.18 12.61
C ASP A 137 10.52 -1.01 11.91
N LEU A 138 10.81 -1.56 10.72
CA LEU A 138 9.90 -2.47 10.05
C LEU A 138 9.90 -3.84 10.76
N ARG A 139 8.71 -4.42 10.89
CA ARG A 139 8.53 -5.76 11.46
C ARG A 139 8.40 -6.77 10.33
N ALA A 140 9.50 -7.43 9.98
CA ALA A 140 9.53 -8.37 8.87
C ALA A 140 10.05 -9.74 9.29
N HIS A 141 9.50 -10.80 8.68
CA HIS A 141 9.93 -12.18 8.89
C HIS A 141 10.21 -12.88 7.57
N THR A 142 11.24 -13.71 7.57
CA THR A 142 11.48 -14.63 6.45
C THR A 142 10.53 -15.82 6.54
N VAL A 143 9.83 -16.12 5.45
CA VAL A 143 8.91 -17.26 5.35
C VAL A 143 9.36 -18.19 4.22
N PRO A 144 9.81 -19.42 4.53
CA PRO A 144 10.04 -20.43 3.53
C PRO A 144 8.72 -20.92 2.90
N TYR A 145 8.59 -20.79 1.58
CA TYR A 145 7.46 -21.32 0.83
C TYR A 145 7.79 -22.70 0.26
N ARG A 146 6.89 -23.67 0.46
CA ARG A 146 7.03 -25.05 -0.04
C ARG A 146 6.34 -25.32 -1.37
N THR A 147 5.66 -24.32 -1.94
CA THR A 147 4.97 -24.39 -3.23
C THR A 147 5.72 -23.60 -4.28
N GLN A 148 5.79 -24.12 -5.50
CA GLN A 148 6.37 -23.44 -6.66
C GLN A 148 5.29 -23.07 -7.68
N LEU A 149 5.51 -22.01 -8.45
CA LEU A 149 4.57 -21.53 -9.47
C LEU A 149 4.18 -22.65 -10.46
N SER A 150 5.14 -23.48 -10.86
CA SER A 150 4.94 -24.65 -11.73
C SER A 150 3.91 -25.66 -11.21
N GLN A 151 3.64 -25.65 -9.91
CA GLN A 151 2.72 -26.58 -9.25
C GLN A 151 1.29 -26.02 -9.17
N ALA A 152 1.03 -24.81 -9.69
CA ALA A 152 -0.24 -24.12 -9.50
C ALA A 152 -1.47 -24.94 -9.96
N ASP A 153 -1.40 -25.57 -11.14
CA ASP A 153 -2.52 -26.35 -11.69
C ASP A 153 -2.75 -27.66 -10.90
N GLU A 154 -1.67 -28.34 -10.48
CA GLU A 154 -1.72 -29.54 -9.65
C GLU A 154 -2.33 -29.24 -8.27
N LEU A 155 -1.89 -28.16 -7.64
CA LEU A 155 -2.38 -27.73 -6.32
C LEU A 155 -3.87 -27.38 -6.38
N LEU A 156 -4.30 -26.67 -7.42
CA LEU A 156 -5.70 -26.26 -7.59
C LEU A 156 -6.62 -27.45 -7.89
N SER A 157 -6.16 -28.42 -8.67
CA SER A 157 -6.95 -29.62 -8.98
C SER A 157 -7.04 -30.61 -7.81
N SER A 158 -6.01 -30.69 -6.97
CA SER A 158 -5.92 -31.69 -5.90
C SER A 158 -6.42 -31.22 -4.53
N TYR A 159 -6.46 -29.91 -4.24
CA TYR A 159 -6.73 -29.44 -2.86
C TYR A 159 -8.08 -29.93 -2.30
N ARG A 160 -9.11 -30.09 -3.15
CA ARG A 160 -10.46 -30.52 -2.74
C ARG A 160 -10.48 -31.94 -2.17
N SER A 161 -9.56 -32.79 -2.61
CA SER A 161 -9.39 -34.15 -2.08
C SER A 161 -8.74 -34.18 -0.70
N GLN A 162 -8.04 -33.10 -0.31
CA GLN A 162 -7.45 -32.97 1.00
C GLN A 162 -8.46 -32.35 1.97
N SER A 163 -9.02 -33.17 2.85
CA SER A 163 -10.01 -32.72 3.85
C SER A 163 -9.52 -31.53 4.69
N LEU A 164 -8.23 -31.45 5.02
CA LEU A 164 -7.63 -30.34 5.79
C LEU A 164 -7.34 -29.08 4.96
N CYS A 165 -7.64 -29.07 3.66
CA CYS A 165 -7.68 -27.88 2.83
C CYS A 165 -9.11 -27.37 2.60
N SER A 166 -10.14 -28.09 3.07
CA SER A 166 -11.53 -27.71 2.81
C SER A 166 -11.96 -26.47 3.61
N PRO A 167 -12.91 -25.65 3.10
CA PRO A 167 -13.31 -24.39 3.74
C PRO A 167 -13.81 -24.51 5.19
N SER A 168 -14.29 -25.69 5.60
CA SER A 168 -14.82 -25.96 6.93
C SER A 168 -13.79 -26.57 7.91
N LYS A 169 -12.65 -27.07 7.41
CA LYS A 169 -11.63 -27.75 8.22
C LYS A 169 -10.23 -27.16 8.07
N ALA A 170 -10.04 -26.21 7.16
CA ALA A 170 -8.74 -25.61 6.91
C ALA A 170 -8.24 -24.82 8.12
N PHE A 171 -7.00 -25.11 8.49
CA PHE A 171 -6.19 -24.36 9.45
C PHE A 171 -4.78 -24.20 8.90
N LEU A 172 -4.01 -23.25 9.43
CA LEU A 172 -2.66 -22.96 8.93
C LEU A 172 -1.58 -23.59 9.79
N ARG A 173 -1.47 -23.15 11.05
CA ARG A 173 -0.43 -23.58 12.00
C ARG A 173 -0.30 -25.11 12.06
N GLY A 174 0.84 -25.63 11.61
CA GLY A 174 1.15 -27.05 11.63
C GLY A 174 0.39 -27.93 10.63
N ASN A 175 -0.38 -27.35 9.70
CA ASN A 175 -1.10 -28.10 8.67
C ASN A 175 -0.19 -28.59 7.53
N THR A 176 0.69 -29.54 7.84
CA THR A 176 1.62 -30.12 6.88
C THR A 176 0.90 -30.90 5.77
N ARG A 177 -0.32 -31.39 6.02
CA ARG A 177 -1.12 -32.19 5.07
C ARG A 177 -1.75 -31.36 3.95
N CYS A 178 -2.06 -30.09 4.20
CA CYS A 178 -2.56 -29.18 3.18
C CYS A 178 -1.40 -28.41 2.54
N ARG A 179 -0.95 -28.78 1.34
CA ARG A 179 0.22 -28.14 0.67
C ARG A 179 0.08 -26.62 0.50
N LEU A 180 -1.14 -26.10 0.39
CA LEU A 180 -1.43 -24.67 0.27
C LEU A 180 -1.37 -23.91 1.60
N ALA A 181 -1.42 -24.60 2.74
CA ALA A 181 -1.33 -23.96 4.04
C ALA A 181 0.13 -23.52 4.30
N LEU A 182 0.32 -22.24 4.60
CA LEU A 182 1.55 -21.74 5.21
C LEU A 182 1.53 -22.16 6.68
N ASP A 183 2.15 -23.31 6.97
CA ASP A 183 2.11 -23.97 8.27
C ASP A 183 3.27 -23.59 9.20
N ASN A 184 4.19 -22.75 8.71
CA ASN A 184 5.44 -22.32 9.32
C ASN A 184 5.57 -20.80 9.53
N LEU A 185 4.47 -20.05 9.59
CA LEU A 185 4.50 -18.61 9.92
C LEU A 185 4.91 -18.37 11.38
N PRO A 186 5.47 -17.18 11.71
CA PRO A 186 5.73 -16.78 13.09
C PRO A 186 4.47 -16.84 13.97
N GLU A 187 4.63 -17.18 15.24
CA GLU A 187 3.52 -17.30 16.20
C GLU A 187 2.64 -16.04 16.24
N GLU A 188 3.25 -14.86 16.24
CA GLU A 188 2.51 -13.58 16.26
C GLU A 188 1.61 -13.36 15.05
N VAL A 189 1.86 -14.06 13.93
CA VAL A 189 1.00 -13.99 12.74
C VAL A 189 -0.23 -14.86 12.90
N TYR A 190 -0.10 -16.02 13.54
CA TYR A 190 -1.20 -16.92 13.81
C TYR A 190 -2.10 -16.46 14.95
N GLU A 191 -1.55 -15.77 15.94
CA GLU A 191 -2.28 -15.30 17.13
C GLU A 191 -3.09 -14.02 16.88
N LYS A 192 -2.81 -13.32 15.77
CA LYS A 192 -3.49 -12.08 15.41
C LYS A 192 -4.66 -12.33 14.46
N GLU A 193 -5.72 -11.58 14.69
CA GLU A 193 -6.76 -11.37 13.69
C GLU A 193 -6.38 -10.18 12.81
N TRP A 194 -6.42 -10.40 11.49
CA TRP A 194 -5.98 -9.41 10.52
C TRP A 194 -7.18 -8.62 9.97
N ASP A 195 -7.14 -7.30 10.12
CA ASP A 195 -8.13 -6.39 9.54
C ASP A 195 -7.90 -6.23 8.05
N LEU A 196 -6.62 -6.11 7.67
CA LEU A 196 -6.16 -5.95 6.30
C LEU A 196 -5.07 -6.99 6.01
N ILE A 197 -5.08 -7.53 4.80
CA ILE A 197 -4.03 -8.41 4.26
C ILE A 197 -3.68 -7.92 2.85
N MET A 198 -2.43 -7.55 2.60
CA MET A 198 -1.90 -7.28 1.26
C MET A 198 -1.11 -8.49 0.79
N ILE A 199 -1.39 -8.97 -0.41
CA ILE A 199 -0.72 -10.08 -1.06
C ILE A 199 0.01 -9.54 -2.29
N ASP A 200 1.27 -9.14 -2.10
CA ASP A 200 2.16 -8.65 -3.16
C ASP A 200 3.39 -9.54 -3.37
N ALA A 201 3.51 -10.62 -2.60
CA ALA A 201 4.56 -11.62 -2.72
C ALA A 201 4.01 -13.00 -2.33
N PRO A 202 4.75 -14.10 -2.58
CA PRO A 202 6.09 -14.19 -3.18
C PRO A 202 6.16 -13.82 -4.67
N ARG A 203 7.39 -13.65 -5.18
CA ARG A 203 7.75 -13.16 -6.52
C ARG A 203 6.97 -13.76 -7.71
N GLY A 204 6.83 -15.09 -7.75
CA GLY A 204 6.03 -15.80 -8.77
C GLY A 204 6.32 -15.49 -10.25
N TYR A 205 7.55 -15.09 -10.63
CA TYR A 205 7.87 -14.70 -12.01
C TYR A 205 8.62 -15.78 -12.83
N PHE A 206 8.99 -16.92 -12.23
CA PHE A 206 9.54 -18.11 -12.92
C PHE A 206 8.99 -19.40 -12.31
N ALA A 207 9.10 -20.51 -13.04
CA ALA A 207 8.43 -21.77 -12.72
C ALA A 207 8.80 -22.33 -11.33
N GLU A 208 10.07 -22.27 -10.97
CA GLU A 208 10.60 -22.77 -9.70
C GLU A 208 10.46 -21.77 -8.55
N ALA A 209 10.06 -20.53 -8.84
CA ALA A 209 9.84 -19.51 -7.84
C ALA A 209 8.66 -19.88 -6.95
N PRO A 210 8.67 -19.47 -5.66
CA PRO A 210 7.44 -19.46 -4.89
C PRO A 210 6.42 -18.53 -5.55
N GLY A 211 5.21 -19.03 -5.74
CA GLY A 211 4.06 -18.28 -6.26
C GLY A 211 3.07 -17.92 -5.16
N ARG A 212 2.15 -16.98 -5.45
CA ARG A 212 1.20 -16.43 -4.47
C ARG A 212 0.10 -17.39 -4.01
N MET A 213 0.06 -18.62 -4.53
CA MET A 213 -0.96 -19.64 -4.22
C MET A 213 -1.17 -19.86 -2.72
N ALA A 214 -0.08 -20.12 -1.98
CA ALA A 214 -0.16 -20.40 -0.54
C ALA A 214 -0.52 -19.14 0.28
N ALA A 215 -0.09 -17.95 -0.16
CA ALA A 215 -0.44 -16.68 0.47
C ALA A 215 -1.94 -16.36 0.28
N ILE A 216 -2.48 -16.55 -0.93
CA ILE A 216 -3.91 -16.39 -1.25
C ILE A 216 -4.76 -17.35 -0.42
N PHE A 217 -4.41 -18.64 -0.40
CA PHE A 217 -5.10 -19.63 0.43
C PHE A 217 -5.05 -19.26 1.92
N SER A 218 -3.88 -18.87 2.41
CA SER A 218 -3.70 -18.52 3.82
C SER A 218 -4.50 -17.28 4.22
N ALA A 219 -4.56 -16.26 3.37
CA ALA A 219 -5.40 -15.09 3.59
C ALA A 219 -6.90 -15.44 3.66
N ALA A 220 -7.37 -16.33 2.77
CA ALA A 220 -8.75 -16.81 2.81
C ALA A 220 -9.07 -17.56 4.12
N VAL A 221 -8.17 -18.44 4.57
CA VAL A 221 -8.32 -19.18 5.83
C VAL A 221 -8.29 -18.23 7.04
N MET A 222 -7.35 -17.27 7.09
CA MET A 222 -7.28 -16.27 8.16
C MET A 222 -8.55 -15.41 8.23
N ALA A 223 -9.03 -14.91 7.08
CA ALA A 223 -10.22 -14.07 7.02
C ALA A 223 -11.49 -14.82 7.47
N ARG A 224 -11.66 -16.08 7.02
CA ARG A 224 -12.80 -16.91 7.39
C ARG A 224 -12.79 -17.35 8.86
N ASN A 225 -11.61 -17.60 9.43
CA ASN A 225 -11.45 -18.06 10.82
C ASN A 225 -11.41 -16.91 11.84
N ARG A 226 -11.50 -15.65 11.38
CA ARG A 226 -11.58 -14.48 12.23
C ARG A 226 -12.81 -14.58 13.16
N LYS A 227 -12.63 -14.28 14.45
CA LYS A 227 -13.68 -14.28 15.48
C LYS A 227 -14.25 -12.87 15.71
N GLY A 228 -13.44 -11.84 15.51
CA GLY A 228 -13.87 -10.44 15.59
C GLY A 228 -14.95 -10.07 14.56
N SER A 229 -15.62 -8.94 14.81
CA SER A 229 -16.67 -8.43 13.92
C SER A 229 -16.10 -7.78 12.66
N GLY A 230 -16.87 -7.85 11.57
CA GLY A 230 -16.54 -7.19 10.30
C GLY A 230 -15.65 -8.02 9.38
N PRO A 231 -15.58 -7.66 8.09
CA PRO A 231 -14.79 -8.39 7.12
C PRO A 231 -13.30 -8.08 7.26
N THR A 232 -12.47 -9.04 6.85
CA THR A 232 -11.06 -8.80 6.54
C THR A 232 -10.94 -8.27 5.11
N HIS A 233 -10.18 -7.19 4.93
CA HIS A 233 -9.92 -6.61 3.62
C HIS A 233 -8.68 -7.29 3.04
N VAL A 234 -8.84 -7.99 1.92
CA VAL A 234 -7.74 -8.66 1.24
C VAL A 234 -7.46 -7.93 -0.07
N PHE A 235 -6.21 -7.50 -0.25
CA PHE A 235 -5.73 -6.89 -1.48
C PHE A 235 -4.78 -7.86 -2.16
N LEU A 236 -5.06 -8.21 -3.42
CA LEU A 236 -4.21 -9.07 -4.22
C LEU A 236 -3.67 -8.27 -5.40
N HIS A 237 -2.34 -8.21 -5.52
CA HIS A 237 -1.66 -7.58 -6.65
C HIS A 237 -1.34 -8.58 -7.77
N ASP A 238 -0.91 -8.07 -8.92
CA ASP A 238 -0.59 -8.84 -10.14
C ASP A 238 -1.70 -9.78 -10.63
N VAL A 239 -2.97 -9.39 -10.51
CA VAL A 239 -4.12 -10.20 -11.00
C VAL A 239 -4.24 -10.29 -12.52
N ASP A 240 -3.36 -9.60 -13.26
CA ASP A 240 -3.14 -9.79 -14.69
C ASP A 240 -2.45 -11.13 -14.99
N ARG A 241 -1.78 -11.74 -14.00
CA ARG A 241 -1.21 -13.08 -14.10
C ARG A 241 -2.29 -14.15 -13.91
N LYS A 242 -2.20 -15.22 -14.71
CA LYS A 242 -3.18 -16.31 -14.74
C LYS A 242 -3.34 -16.99 -13.37
N VAL A 243 -2.24 -17.29 -12.68
CA VAL A 243 -2.26 -18.06 -11.42
C VAL A 243 -2.95 -17.26 -10.32
N GLU A 244 -2.56 -16.00 -10.12
CA GLU A 244 -3.14 -15.07 -9.16
C GLU A 244 -4.64 -14.94 -9.38
N LYS A 245 -5.07 -14.73 -10.63
CA LYS A 245 -6.49 -14.62 -10.97
C LYS A 245 -7.28 -15.89 -10.65
N MET A 246 -6.80 -17.07 -11.05
CA MET A 246 -7.47 -18.35 -10.78
C MET A 246 -7.59 -18.61 -9.28
N TYR A 247 -6.52 -18.39 -8.52
CA TYR A 247 -6.51 -18.60 -7.07
C TYR A 247 -7.38 -17.58 -6.33
N ALA A 248 -7.45 -16.33 -6.81
CA ALA A 248 -8.36 -15.33 -6.26
C ALA A 248 -9.83 -15.73 -6.46
N GLU A 249 -10.18 -16.17 -7.65
CA GLU A 249 -11.53 -16.61 -7.98
C GLU A 249 -11.93 -17.87 -7.20
N GLU A 250 -10.99 -18.78 -6.93
CA GLU A 250 -11.24 -20.00 -6.16
C GLU A 250 -11.29 -19.79 -4.65
N PHE A 251 -10.43 -18.95 -4.07
CA PHE A 251 -10.28 -18.86 -2.60
C PHE A 251 -10.79 -17.56 -1.98
N LEU A 252 -10.69 -16.43 -2.69
CA LEU A 252 -11.17 -15.13 -2.21
C LEU A 252 -12.60 -14.82 -2.67
N CYS A 253 -13.04 -15.49 -3.74
CA CYS A 253 -14.37 -15.46 -4.33
C CYS A 253 -14.76 -14.15 -4.99
N ARG A 254 -15.26 -14.26 -6.23
CA ARG A 254 -15.76 -13.10 -6.99
C ARG A 254 -16.88 -12.36 -6.25
N LYS A 255 -17.72 -13.07 -5.47
CA LYS A 255 -18.78 -12.46 -4.65
C LYS A 255 -18.27 -11.49 -3.58
N ASN A 256 -17.01 -11.63 -3.16
CA ASN A 256 -16.39 -10.76 -2.15
C ASN A 256 -15.57 -9.62 -2.79
N LEU A 257 -15.42 -9.58 -4.12
CA LEU A 257 -14.64 -8.54 -4.81
C LEU A 257 -15.43 -7.22 -4.80
N VAL A 258 -14.86 -6.18 -4.18
CA VAL A 258 -15.52 -4.87 -4.05
C VAL A 258 -14.90 -3.78 -4.92
N LYS A 259 -13.61 -3.90 -5.27
CA LYS A 259 -12.92 -2.91 -6.13
C LYS A 259 -11.78 -3.56 -6.91
N ALA A 260 -11.56 -3.07 -8.14
CA ALA A 260 -10.43 -3.46 -8.98
C ALA A 260 -9.84 -2.21 -9.63
N VAL A 261 -8.52 -1.99 -9.49
CA VAL A 261 -7.80 -0.87 -10.08
C VAL A 261 -6.45 -1.37 -10.58
N GLY A 262 -6.13 -1.15 -11.86
CA GLY A 262 -4.90 -1.67 -12.45
C GLY A 262 -4.78 -3.19 -12.27
N ARG A 263 -3.71 -3.64 -11.62
CA ARG A 263 -3.43 -5.05 -11.32
C ARG A 263 -3.81 -5.43 -9.88
N LEU A 264 -4.44 -4.52 -9.13
CA LEU A 264 -4.88 -4.75 -7.77
C LEU A 264 -6.37 -5.06 -7.71
N TRP A 265 -6.72 -6.17 -7.05
CA TRP A 265 -8.10 -6.49 -6.64
C TRP A 265 -8.24 -6.38 -5.13
N HIS A 266 -9.35 -5.80 -4.67
CA HIS A 266 -9.72 -5.64 -3.27
C HIS A 266 -11.00 -6.43 -2.97
N PHE A 267 -10.89 -7.34 -1.99
CA PHE A 267 -11.95 -8.19 -1.48
C PHE A 267 -12.32 -7.82 -0.05
N GLU A 268 -13.59 -8.00 0.30
CA GLU A 268 -14.09 -7.98 1.68
C GLU A 268 -14.60 -9.36 2.05
N ILE A 269 -13.83 -10.10 2.85
CA ILE A 269 -14.14 -11.48 3.19
C ILE A 269 -14.73 -11.53 4.60
N PRO A 270 -16.01 -11.93 4.77
CA PRO A 270 -16.62 -12.06 6.08
C PRO A 270 -16.10 -13.30 6.84
N PRO A 271 -16.10 -13.27 8.18
CA PRO A 271 -15.96 -14.46 9.00
C PRO A 271 -16.95 -15.56 8.61
N ALA A 272 -16.55 -16.83 8.70
CA ALA A 272 -17.41 -17.96 8.37
C ALA A 272 -18.66 -18.03 9.26
N SER A 273 -18.58 -17.57 10.52
CA SER A 273 -19.73 -17.48 11.43
C SER A 273 -20.83 -16.54 10.95
N ASN A 274 -20.50 -15.58 10.07
CA ASN A 274 -21.47 -14.62 9.53
C ASN A 274 -22.07 -15.08 8.18
N VAL A 275 -21.57 -16.19 7.63
CA VAL A 275 -22.06 -16.76 6.38
C VAL A 275 -22.87 -18.01 6.72
N SER A 276 -24.18 -17.93 6.56
CA SER A 276 -25.10 -19.07 6.71
C SER A 276 -24.97 -20.03 5.53
N ASP A 277 -23.87 -20.79 5.46
CA ASP A 277 -23.70 -21.87 4.48
C ASP A 277 -23.48 -23.21 5.19
N GLY A 278 -24.39 -24.15 4.92
CA GLY A 278 -24.30 -25.56 5.32
C GLY A 278 -23.13 -26.24 4.60
N GLY A 279 -21.94 -26.20 5.18
CA GLY A 279 -20.74 -26.77 4.58
C GLY A 279 -20.75 -28.30 4.58
N SER A 280 -21.09 -28.90 3.43
CA SER A 280 -20.78 -30.31 3.16
C SER A 280 -19.27 -30.49 2.95
N THR A 281 -18.75 -31.66 3.32
CA THR A 281 -17.38 -32.06 2.98
C THR A 281 -17.18 -32.03 1.45
N GLY A 282 -16.23 -31.22 0.98
CA GLY A 282 -15.90 -31.10 -0.45
C GLY A 282 -16.46 -29.86 -1.17
N ALA A 283 -17.21 -29.00 -0.46
CA ALA A 283 -17.64 -27.72 -1.03
C ALA A 283 -16.43 -26.79 -1.30
N PRO A 284 -16.44 -26.04 -2.42
CA PRO A 284 -15.43 -25.02 -2.71
C PRO A 284 -15.52 -23.83 -1.74
N PHE A 285 -14.46 -23.00 -1.69
CA PHE A 285 -14.49 -21.74 -0.91
C PHE A 285 -15.53 -20.75 -1.46
N CYS A 286 -15.76 -20.83 -2.77
CA CYS A 286 -16.73 -20.07 -3.55
C CYS A 286 -17.71 -21.06 -4.18
#